data_AF-A0A839I451-F1
#
_entry.id   AF-A0A839I451-F1
#
_cell.length_a   1.000
_cell.length_b   1.000
_cell.length_c   1.000
_cell.angle_alpha   90.00
_cell.angle_beta   90.00
_cell.angle_gamma   90.00
#
_symmetry.space_group_name_H-M   'P 1'
#
loop_
_entity.id
_entity.type
_entity.pdbx_description
1 polymer ?
#
loop_
_entity_poly.entity_id
_entity_poly.type
_entity_poly.pdbx_seq_one_letter_code
_entity_poly.pdbx_strand_id
1 'polypeptide(L)'
;MVHQQGLLSVDMLRTLVFLSLFVVLSLSLSSTLSNKVDALSIENHIDALTLEAQHHYAKQVLDSKCLAQPSLDPTELDIELMDKLGTYDIQYDHLAPATPHSLNVSFSFTELNTSAVARYLTPDSRDDTTFYYQRPLGYQRADFQHIDNATGCLQ
;
A
#
# COMPACT_ATOMS: atom_id res chain seq x y z
N MET A 1 -53.32 -45.23 -11.55
CA MET A 1 -52.27 -44.85 -10.58
C MET A 1 -51.16 -44.17 -11.34
N VAL A 2 -51.16 -42.84 -11.34
CA VAL A 2 -50.18 -42.04 -12.09
C VAL A 2 -48.94 -41.86 -11.22
N HIS A 3 -47.77 -42.22 -11.76
CA HIS A 3 -46.47 -42.08 -11.12
C HIS A 3 -46.19 -40.61 -10.77
N GLN A 4 -46.40 -40.22 -9.51
CA GLN A 4 -46.09 -38.89 -8.97
C GLN A 4 -44.65 -38.75 -8.43
N GLN A 5 -43.80 -39.77 -8.57
CA GLN A 5 -42.45 -39.79 -7.99
C GLN A 5 -41.41 -38.94 -8.77
N GLY A 6 -41.72 -38.49 -9.99
CA GLY A 6 -40.80 -37.72 -10.84
C GLY A 6 -40.85 -36.19 -10.66
N LEU A 7 -41.94 -35.64 -10.12
CA LEU A 7 -42.09 -34.17 -9.96
C LEU A 7 -41.38 -33.66 -8.71
N LEU A 8 -41.46 -34.40 -7.59
CA LEU A 8 -40.79 -34.04 -6.34
C LEU A 8 -39.26 -34.11 -6.43
N SER A 9 -38.71 -35.05 -7.20
CA SER A 9 -37.27 -35.21 -7.37
C SER A 9 -36.66 -34.10 -8.25
N VAL A 10 -37.37 -33.62 -9.26
CA VAL A 10 -36.90 -32.56 -10.17
C VAL A 10 -36.89 -31.19 -9.48
N ASP A 11 -37.93 -30.86 -8.70
CA ASP A 11 -37.95 -29.60 -7.94
C ASP A 11 -36.94 -29.61 -6.78
N MET A 12 -36.73 -30.76 -6.13
CA MET A 12 -35.68 -30.92 -5.12
C MET A 12 -34.27 -30.84 -5.73
N LEU A 13 -34.06 -31.40 -6.93
CA LEU A 13 -32.80 -31.25 -7.66
C LEU A 13 -32.55 -29.79 -8.08
N ARG A 14 -33.58 -29.09 -8.58
CA ARG A 14 -33.49 -27.66 -8.93
C ARG A 14 -33.12 -26.81 -7.72
N THR A 15 -33.79 -27.00 -6.59
CA THR A 15 -33.50 -26.26 -5.35
C THR A 15 -32.09 -26.54 -4.84
N LEU A 16 -31.62 -27.80 -4.89
CA LEU A 16 -30.23 -28.14 -4.57
C LEU A 16 -29.22 -27.48 -5.52
N VAL A 17 -29.50 -27.43 -6.83
CA VAL A 17 -28.65 -26.74 -7.80
C VAL A 17 -28.62 -25.24 -7.54
N PHE A 18 -29.76 -24.61 -7.24
CA PHE A 18 -29.79 -23.18 -6.90
C PHE A 18 -29.03 -22.88 -5.61
N LEU A 19 -29.18 -23.72 -4.58
CA LEU A 19 -28.44 -23.57 -3.33
C LEU A 19 -26.93 -23.75 -3.53
N SER A 20 -26.50 -24.75 -4.30
CA SER A 20 -25.07 -24.95 -4.57
C SER A 20 -24.48 -23.80 -5.37
N LEU A 21 -25.19 -23.29 -6.37
CA LEU A 21 -24.80 -22.08 -7.11
C LEU A 21 -24.69 -20.87 -6.19
N PHE A 22 -25.66 -20.68 -5.30
CA PHE A 22 -25.66 -19.59 -4.33
C PHE A 22 -24.48 -19.67 -3.34
N VAL A 23 -24.13 -20.87 -2.87
CA VAL A 23 -22.98 -21.09 -1.99
C VAL A 23 -21.67 -20.80 -2.73
N VAL A 24 -21.49 -21.30 -3.95
CA VAL A 24 -20.28 -21.06 -4.75
C VAL A 24 -20.12 -19.56 -5.07
N LEU A 25 -21.23 -18.89 -5.44
CA LEU A 25 -21.22 -17.46 -5.71
C LEU A 25 -20.89 -16.64 -4.44
N SER A 26 -21.49 -16.97 -3.30
CA SER A 26 -21.26 -16.25 -2.04
C SER A 26 -19.82 -16.42 -1.51
N LEU A 27 -19.25 -17.62 -1.61
CA LEU A 27 -17.83 -17.85 -1.27
C LEU A 27 -16.90 -17.05 -2.19
N SER A 28 -17.13 -17.08 -3.50
CA SER A 28 -16.29 -16.37 -4.48
C SER A 28 -16.38 -14.85 -4.34
N LEU A 29 -17.56 -14.32 -4.00
CA LEU A 29 -17.77 -12.90 -3.76
C LEU A 29 -17.06 -12.46 -2.46
N SER A 30 -17.12 -13.30 -1.42
CA SER A 30 -16.46 -13.02 -0.13
C SER A 30 -14.94 -12.96 -0.27
N SER A 31 -14.33 -13.91 -0.98
CA SER A 31 -12.88 -13.89 -1.23
C SER A 31 -12.46 -12.68 -2.06
N THR A 32 -13.26 -12.31 -3.06
CA THR A 32 -13.01 -11.13 -3.89
C THR A 32 -13.07 -9.84 -3.08
N LEU A 33 -14.07 -9.72 -2.21
CA LEU A 33 -14.22 -8.57 -1.34
C LEU A 33 -13.07 -8.49 -0.32
N SER A 34 -12.71 -9.61 0.31
CA SER A 34 -11.56 -9.68 1.24
C SER A 34 -10.29 -9.18 0.56
N ASN A 35 -9.95 -9.73 -0.61
CA ASN A 35 -8.73 -9.34 -1.33
C ASN A 35 -8.69 -7.85 -1.68
N LYS A 36 -9.85 -7.24 -1.96
CA LYS A 36 -9.96 -5.81 -2.22
C LYS A 36 -9.77 -4.98 -0.95
N VAL A 37 -10.32 -5.45 0.17
CA VAL A 37 -10.14 -4.81 1.49
C VAL A 37 -8.66 -4.88 1.91
N ASP A 38 -8.01 -6.02 1.73
CA ASP A 38 -6.60 -6.20 2.05
C ASP A 38 -5.72 -5.28 1.19
N ALA A 39 -5.98 -5.18 -0.11
CA ALA A 39 -5.29 -4.25 -1.00
C ALA A 39 -5.50 -2.78 -0.57
N LEU A 40 -6.73 -2.40 -0.20
CA LEU A 40 -7.02 -1.06 0.31
C LEU A 40 -6.27 -0.79 1.62
N SER A 41 -6.14 -1.79 2.48
CA SER A 41 -5.37 -1.68 3.73
C SER A 41 -3.90 -1.39 3.45
N ILE A 42 -3.30 -2.07 2.47
CA ILE A 42 -1.91 -1.85 2.05
C ILE A 42 -1.73 -0.43 1.50
N GLU A 43 -2.59 0.02 0.59
CA GLU A 43 -2.53 1.37 0.01
C GLU A 43 -2.69 2.45 1.09
N ASN A 44 -3.64 2.28 2.02
CA ASN A 44 -3.81 3.20 3.15
C ASN A 44 -2.58 3.24 4.06
N HIS A 45 -1.92 2.09 4.28
CA HIS A 45 -0.70 2.01 5.09
C HIS A 45 0.48 2.71 4.41
N ILE A 46 0.61 2.56 3.10
CA ILE A 46 1.60 3.30 2.29
C ILE A 46 1.37 4.80 2.38
N ASP A 47 0.11 5.25 2.31
CA ASP A 47 -0.23 6.67 2.44
C ASP A 47 0.07 7.20 3.85
N ALA A 48 -0.17 6.41 4.89
CA ALA A 48 0.20 6.75 6.27
C ALA A 48 1.73 6.82 6.46
N LEU A 49 2.47 5.84 5.94
CA LEU A 49 3.95 5.83 5.91
C LEU A 49 4.51 7.07 5.21
N THR A 50 3.90 7.43 4.09
CA THR A 50 4.28 8.61 3.32
C THR A 50 4.07 9.89 4.14
N LEU A 51 2.91 10.04 4.79
CA LEU A 51 2.60 11.20 5.61
C LEU A 51 3.58 11.33 6.78
N GLU A 52 3.88 10.23 7.47
CA GLU A 52 4.82 10.21 8.59
C GLU A 52 6.24 10.56 8.13
N ALA A 53 6.71 10.01 7.02
CA ALA A 53 8.01 10.35 6.45
C ALA A 53 8.10 11.81 5.99
N GLN A 54 7.02 12.38 5.44
CA GLN A 54 6.96 13.82 5.12
C GLN A 54 7.06 14.68 6.39
N HIS A 55 6.38 14.28 7.47
CA HIS A 55 6.43 14.99 8.74
C HIS A 55 7.83 14.90 9.38
N HIS A 56 8.41 13.71 9.36
CA HIS A 56 9.77 13.45 9.82
C HIS A 56 10.78 14.31 9.06
N TYR A 57 10.70 14.34 7.73
CA TYR A 57 11.54 15.20 6.90
C TYR A 57 11.37 16.68 7.27
N ALA A 58 10.13 17.18 7.38
CA ALA A 58 9.88 18.57 7.73
C ALA A 58 10.48 18.94 9.09
N LYS A 59 10.38 18.05 10.07
CA LYS A 59 10.99 18.21 11.40
C LYS A 59 12.52 18.23 11.31
N GLN A 60 13.13 17.29 10.59
CA GLN A 60 14.58 17.27 10.40
C GLN A 60 15.11 18.52 9.71
N VAL A 61 14.39 19.05 8.71
CA VAL A 61 14.74 20.32 8.06
C VAL A 61 14.66 21.50 9.05
N LEU A 62 13.67 21.52 9.95
CA LEU A 62 13.57 22.56 10.98
C LEU A 62 14.73 22.48 11.99
N ASP A 63 15.12 21.27 12.39
CA ASP A 63 16.15 21.03 13.40
C ASP A 63 17.56 21.29 12.85
N SER A 64 17.87 20.72 11.68
CA SER A 64 19.19 20.84 11.03
C SER A 64 19.36 22.14 10.23
N LYS A 65 18.25 22.80 9.88
CA LYS A 65 18.19 23.88 8.89
C LYS A 65 18.69 23.48 7.50
N CYS A 66 18.88 22.19 7.21
CA CYS A 66 19.35 21.74 5.90
C CYS A 66 18.21 21.11 5.10
N LEU A 67 18.21 21.28 3.78
CA LEU A 67 17.25 20.58 2.90
C LEU A 67 17.79 19.23 2.45
N ALA A 68 19.10 19.09 2.31
CA ALA A 68 19.72 17.79 2.20
C ALA A 68 19.64 17.09 3.57
N GLN A 69 18.82 16.05 3.67
CA GLN A 69 18.72 15.20 4.85
C GLN A 69 19.52 13.91 4.65
N PRO A 70 20.04 13.30 5.74
CA PRO A 70 20.60 11.96 5.68
C PRO A 70 19.53 10.95 5.23
N SER A 71 19.95 9.72 4.93
CA SER A 71 19.03 8.62 4.63
C SER A 71 18.00 8.48 5.76
N LEU A 72 16.74 8.26 5.39
CA LEU A 72 15.67 7.98 6.33
C LEU A 72 16.00 6.70 7.10
N ASP A 73 16.11 6.78 8.42
CA ASP A 73 16.11 5.59 9.26
C ASP A 73 14.64 5.18 9.51
N PRO A 74 14.21 4.00 9.02
CA PRO A 74 12.82 3.57 9.18
C PRO A 74 12.41 3.41 10.66
N THR A 75 13.37 3.24 11.57
CA THR A 75 13.10 3.12 13.01
C THR A 75 12.75 4.44 13.69
N GLU A 76 13.01 5.58 13.04
CA GLU A 76 12.64 6.91 13.53
C GLU A 76 11.17 7.27 13.23
N LEU A 77 10.48 6.48 12.40
CA LEU A 77 9.09 6.67 12.06
C LEU A 77 8.18 5.99 13.10
N ASP A 78 7.15 6.70 13.58
CA ASP A 78 6.16 6.16 14.54
C ASP A 78 5.07 5.33 13.82
N ILE A 79 5.49 4.33 13.04
CA ILE A 79 4.60 3.48 12.26
C ILE A 79 5.21 2.10 12.03
N GLU A 80 4.38 1.06 12.08
CA GLU A 80 4.83 -0.31 11.87
C GLU A 80 5.23 -0.55 10.40
N LEU A 81 6.43 -1.08 10.20
CA LEU A 81 6.95 -1.43 8.86
C LEU A 81 6.64 -2.85 8.44
N MET A 82 5.86 -3.57 9.25
CA MET A 82 5.44 -4.93 8.95
C MET A 82 4.05 -5.15 9.51
N ASP A 83 3.18 -5.71 8.68
CA ASP A 83 1.83 -6.10 9.09
C ASP A 83 1.61 -7.59 8.78
N LYS A 84 0.35 -8.02 8.85
CA LYS A 84 -0.02 -9.42 8.54
C LYS A 84 0.09 -9.75 7.04
N LEU A 85 0.12 -8.74 6.17
CA LEU A 85 0.10 -8.87 4.72
C LEU A 85 1.52 -8.84 4.14
N GLY A 86 2.42 -8.06 4.73
CA GLY A 86 3.75 -7.85 4.18
C GLY A 86 4.69 -7.01 5.04
N THR A 87 5.82 -6.68 4.42
CA THR A 87 6.83 -5.77 4.94
C THR A 87 6.91 -4.55 4.03
N TYR A 88 7.11 -3.40 4.65
CA TYR A 88 7.25 -2.10 4.01
C TYR A 88 8.67 -1.59 4.23
N ASP A 89 9.23 -0.95 3.21
CA ASP A 89 10.50 -0.23 3.29
C ASP A 89 10.33 1.15 2.67
N ILE A 90 11.03 2.14 3.19
CA ILE A 90 10.84 3.54 2.81
C ILE A 90 12.17 4.29 2.81
N GLN A 91 12.41 5.05 1.75
CA GLN A 91 13.63 5.83 1.57
C GLN A 91 13.34 7.13 0.83
N TYR A 92 14.10 8.18 1.15
CA TYR A 92 14.16 9.39 0.32
C TYR A 92 14.87 9.08 -1.00
N ASP A 93 14.46 9.70 -2.12
CA ASP A 93 15.32 9.72 -3.29
C ASP A 93 16.61 10.49 -2.94
N HIS A 94 17.76 9.87 -3.19
CA HIS A 94 19.03 10.45 -2.75
C HIS A 94 19.62 11.30 -3.88
N LEU A 95 19.46 12.62 -3.76
CA LEU A 95 20.08 13.61 -4.62
C LEU A 95 20.89 14.58 -3.77
N ALA A 96 21.94 14.14 -3.06
CA ALA A 96 22.84 15.08 -2.39
C ALA A 96 23.58 15.96 -3.42
N PRO A 97 23.74 17.30 -3.22
CA PRO A 97 23.31 18.15 -2.09
C PRO A 97 21.92 18.81 -2.26
N ALA A 98 21.11 18.34 -3.20
CA ALA A 98 19.76 18.84 -3.46
C ALA A 98 18.72 18.28 -2.48
N THR A 99 17.57 18.97 -2.44
CA THR A 99 16.38 18.52 -1.72
C THR A 99 15.85 17.24 -2.36
N PRO A 100 15.59 16.17 -1.59
CA PRO A 100 14.89 15.00 -2.11
C PRO A 100 13.54 15.41 -2.70
N HIS A 101 13.21 14.91 -3.89
CA HIS A 101 11.95 15.26 -4.57
C HIS A 101 10.83 14.29 -4.20
N SER A 102 11.18 13.03 -3.99
CA SER A 102 10.26 11.94 -3.79
C SER A 102 10.68 11.00 -2.67
N LEU A 103 9.69 10.27 -2.17
CA LEU A 103 9.78 9.14 -1.26
C LEU A 103 9.53 7.88 -2.08
N ASN A 104 10.41 6.90 -1.95
CA ASN A 104 10.19 5.58 -2.51
C ASN A 104 9.75 4.67 -1.37
N VAL A 105 8.50 4.22 -1.42
CA VAL A 105 7.94 3.20 -0.54
C VAL A 105 7.90 1.89 -1.31
N SER A 106 8.40 0.81 -0.73
CA SER A 106 8.30 -0.51 -1.30
C SER A 106 7.55 -1.45 -0.37
N PHE A 107 6.76 -2.34 -0.96
CA PHE A 107 5.95 -3.32 -0.25
C PHE A 107 6.25 -4.72 -0.79
N SER A 108 6.49 -5.66 0.10
CA SER A 108 6.69 -7.07 -0.24
C SER A 108 5.77 -7.95 0.58
N PHE A 109 5.05 -8.87 -0.07
CA PHE A 109 4.17 -9.79 0.62
C PHE A 109 4.97 -10.79 1.47
N THR A 110 4.46 -11.11 2.66
CA THR A 110 5.07 -12.14 3.53
C THR A 110 4.72 -13.56 3.05
N GLU A 111 3.58 -13.73 2.35
CA GLU A 111 3.09 -15.02 1.87
C GLU A 111 3.15 -15.17 0.34
N LEU A 112 3.32 -16.42 -0.14
CA LEU A 112 3.57 -16.75 -1.55
C LEU A 112 2.33 -16.76 -2.47
N ASN A 113 1.11 -16.66 -1.94
CA ASN A 113 -0.13 -16.78 -2.74
C ASN A 113 -0.98 -15.51 -2.75
N THR A 114 -0.36 -14.38 -3.08
CA THR A 114 -0.96 -13.04 -2.96
C THR A 114 -1.37 -12.42 -4.29
N SER A 115 -1.30 -13.19 -5.38
CA SER A 115 -1.70 -12.77 -6.74
C SER A 115 -3.13 -12.20 -6.80
N ALA A 116 -4.03 -12.69 -5.95
CA ALA A 116 -5.42 -12.25 -5.91
C ALA A 116 -5.63 -10.89 -5.22
N VAL A 117 -4.70 -10.48 -4.33
CA VAL A 117 -4.63 -9.16 -3.70
C VAL A 117 -3.87 -8.20 -4.60
N ALA A 118 -2.72 -8.65 -5.15
CA ALA A 118 -1.84 -7.89 -6.02
C ALA A 118 -2.55 -7.23 -7.23
N ARG A 119 -3.61 -7.86 -7.76
CA ARG A 119 -4.41 -7.30 -8.87
C ARG A 119 -5.16 -6.01 -8.54
N TYR A 120 -5.32 -5.71 -7.25
CA TYR A 120 -6.01 -4.52 -6.76
C TYR A 120 -5.06 -3.43 -6.25
N LEU A 121 -3.76 -3.74 -6.16
CA LEU A 121 -2.73 -2.77 -5.84
C LEU A 121 -2.45 -1.88 -7.06
N THR A 122 -2.06 -0.64 -6.79
CA THR A 122 -1.75 0.37 -7.81
C THR A 122 -0.33 0.93 -7.63
N PRO A 123 0.71 0.08 -7.77
CA PRO A 123 2.09 0.55 -7.69
C PRO A 123 2.50 1.35 -8.94
N ASP A 124 3.52 2.19 -8.79
CA ASP A 124 4.15 2.90 -9.92
C ASP A 124 5.04 1.95 -10.74
N SER A 125 5.73 1.03 -10.07
CA SER A 125 6.47 -0.06 -10.70
C SER A 125 6.44 -1.31 -9.82
N ARG A 126 6.72 -2.48 -10.39
CA ARG A 126 6.85 -3.71 -9.61
C ARG A 126 7.95 -4.59 -10.18
N ASP A 127 8.62 -5.28 -9.28
CA ASP A 127 9.45 -6.44 -9.59
C ASP A 127 8.66 -7.73 -9.32
N ASP A 128 9.32 -8.89 -9.36
CA ASP A 128 8.66 -10.20 -9.20
C ASP A 128 7.96 -10.36 -7.84
N THR A 129 8.50 -9.74 -6.78
CA THR A 129 8.04 -9.90 -5.40
C THR A 129 7.70 -8.59 -4.68
N THR A 130 8.05 -7.45 -5.28
CA THR A 130 8.05 -6.15 -4.59
C THR A 130 7.34 -5.11 -5.43
N PHE A 131 6.48 -4.34 -4.77
CA PHE A 131 5.65 -3.29 -5.32
C PHE A 131 6.24 -1.95 -4.90
N TYR A 132 6.54 -1.07 -5.85
CA TYR A 132 7.17 0.22 -5.60
C TYR A 132 6.19 1.35 -5.83
N TYR A 133 6.19 2.29 -4.90
CA TYR A 133 5.32 3.44 -4.84
C TYR A 133 6.19 4.68 -4.68
N GLN A 134 6.19 5.53 -5.70
CA GLN A 134 6.88 6.80 -5.68
C GLN A 134 5.88 7.89 -5.27
N ARG A 135 6.09 8.44 -4.07
CA ARG A 135 5.24 9.49 -3.52
C ARG A 135 5.99 10.82 -3.51
N PRO A 136 5.33 11.96 -3.79
CA PRO A 136 5.99 13.25 -3.68
C PRO A 136 6.33 13.54 -2.22
N LEU A 137 7.51 14.13 -1.95
CA LEU A 137 7.84 14.60 -0.61
C LEU A 137 7.03 15.85 -0.22
N GLY A 138 6.64 16.66 -1.22
CA GLY A 138 5.69 17.76 -1.03
C GLY A 138 6.15 18.90 -0.12
N TYR A 139 7.44 18.96 0.25
CA TYR A 139 7.96 19.99 1.14
C TYR A 139 7.97 21.36 0.45
N GLN A 140 7.07 22.25 0.88
CA GLN A 140 7.04 23.65 0.45
C GLN A 140 7.86 24.50 1.42
N ARG A 141 8.83 25.22 0.86
CA ARG A 141 9.67 26.16 1.60
C ARG A 141 8.86 27.41 1.93
N ALA A 142 9.14 28.03 3.08
CA ALA A 142 8.67 29.38 3.31
C ALA A 142 9.43 30.35 2.38
N ASP A 143 8.71 31.23 1.68
CA ASP A 143 9.21 32.13 0.61
C ASP A 143 10.39 33.04 0.99
N PHE A 144 10.76 33.11 2.28
CA PHE A 144 11.74 34.06 2.82
C PHE A 144 13.09 33.42 3.17
N GLN A 145 13.25 32.10 3.03
CA GLN A 145 14.50 31.43 3.43
C GLN A 145 15.52 31.46 2.28
N HIS A 146 16.76 31.85 2.56
CA HIS A 146 17.85 31.79 1.57
C HIS A 146 18.55 30.42 1.69
N ILE A 147 18.71 29.68 0.58
CA ILE A 147 19.54 28.46 0.58
C ILE A 147 20.95 28.85 0.19
N ASP A 148 21.91 28.39 0.98
CA ASP A 148 23.28 28.28 0.52
C ASP A 148 23.39 27.10 -0.47
N ASN A 149 23.53 27.40 -1.75
CA ASN A 149 23.62 26.40 -2.82
C ASN A 149 24.84 25.48 -2.70
N ALA A 150 25.87 25.85 -1.92
CA ALA A 150 27.04 25.01 -1.70
C ALA A 150 26.81 23.93 -0.64
N THR A 151 25.97 24.23 0.37
CA THR A 151 25.70 23.34 1.51
C THR A 151 24.30 22.72 1.48
N GLY A 152 23.38 23.27 0.69
CA GLY A 152 21.97 22.85 0.67
C GLY A 152 21.21 23.25 1.93
N CYS A 153 21.75 24.18 2.73
CA CYS A 153 21.18 24.59 4.01
C CYS A 153 20.60 26.01 3.99
N LEU A 154 19.61 26.23 4.85
CA LEU A 154 18.90 27.49 5.06
C LEU A 154 19.77 28.42 5.92
N GLN A 155 19.94 29.66 5.48
CA GLN A 155 20.61 30.75 6.21
C GLN A 155 19.59 31.66 6.90
#